data_AF-J3AEE3-F1
#
_entry.id   AF-J3AEE3-F1
#
_cell.length_a   1.000
_cell.length_b   1.000
_cell.length_c   1.000
_cell.angle_alpha   90.00
_cell.angle_beta   90.00
_cell.angle_gamma   90.00
#
_symmetry.space_group_name_H-M   'P 1'
#
loop_
_entity.id
_entity.type
_entity.pdbx_description
1 polymer ?
#
loop_
_entity_poly.entity_id
_entity_poly.type
_entity_poly.pdbx_seq_one_letter_code
_entity_poly.pdbx_strand_id
1 'polypeptide(L)'
;MKKTWIVFWTVFVVVLSGFFYLFWDFWKDNTQSDGERAKTAFTAYTTKWGEQKFSDMYEQLSLHTKKTISKEEFVSRYQNIYGGIEAKAIAVEPMYNGDVMLGEDGQINFHYRLTMETFIEPISFTGKATLVKETQNDLEDWYIHWNPSFIFPEMKEGDKVRANTVHPRRGEITDRAGRPLATERVGVDIGINPGEWSQASQTGKMEVSKLLQIPLDDLTSKVQATTSKSAKFIRIATLPQDDARIKQLEKTEGLKLHKKKVRYYPYQDATAHLVGYVGAISQEEYEKRKDQGYKTSDVIGKSGLEQIFEEQLRGSAGGRIVITDPEGTEKKTVAERFAKHGKPLALTIDAEIQKTIYQELKNEAGTASAISPKTGEILALVNSPSFDPNAFVLGMSATEWKQMNENPQKPLLNRFARGFAPGSTFKPITAAIGLESGA
;
A
#
# COMPACT_ATOMS: atom_id res chain seq x y z
N MET A 1 63.36 -49.97 -3.54
CA MET A 1 62.60 -49.68 -4.78
C MET A 1 61.10 -50.02 -4.67
N LYS A 2 60.40 -49.78 -3.55
CA LYS A 2 58.95 -50.11 -3.41
C LYS A 2 58.04 -48.92 -3.02
N LYS A 3 58.59 -47.80 -2.54
CA LYS A 3 57.78 -46.63 -2.11
C LYS A 3 57.44 -45.63 -3.23
N THR A 4 58.21 -45.58 -4.30
CA THR A 4 57.94 -44.69 -5.45
C THR A 4 56.81 -45.18 -6.34
N TRP A 5 56.54 -46.49 -6.36
CA TRP A 5 55.52 -47.10 -7.23
C TRP A 5 54.08 -46.90 -6.71
N ILE A 6 53.91 -46.84 -5.38
CA ILE A 6 52.60 -46.64 -4.75
C ILE A 6 52.11 -45.20 -4.92
N VAL A 7 52.99 -44.19 -4.75
CA VAL A 7 52.64 -42.78 -4.96
C VAL A 7 52.26 -42.51 -6.42
N PHE A 8 52.93 -43.18 -7.37
CA PHE A 8 52.60 -43.07 -8.79
C PHE A 8 51.21 -43.63 -9.10
N TRP A 9 50.82 -44.77 -8.50
CA TRP A 9 49.50 -45.37 -8.69
C TRP A 9 48.36 -44.55 -8.06
N THR A 10 48.57 -43.95 -6.88
CA THR A 10 47.55 -43.12 -6.24
C THR A 10 47.31 -41.81 -7.00
N VAL A 11 48.37 -41.17 -7.50
CA VAL A 11 48.24 -39.98 -8.35
C VAL A 11 47.58 -40.33 -9.69
N PHE A 12 47.93 -41.48 -10.29
CA PHE A 12 47.34 -41.95 -11.54
C PHE A 12 45.84 -42.26 -11.41
N VAL A 13 45.40 -42.86 -10.30
CA VAL A 13 43.97 -43.15 -10.05
C VAL A 13 43.17 -41.87 -9.79
N VAL A 14 43.71 -40.90 -9.06
CA VAL A 14 43.04 -39.60 -8.85
C VAL A 14 42.92 -38.81 -10.16
N VAL A 15 43.99 -38.77 -10.96
CA VAL A 15 43.96 -38.14 -12.29
C VAL A 15 43.00 -38.87 -13.23
N LEU A 16 42.98 -40.21 -13.25
CA LEU A 16 42.02 -40.98 -14.06
C LEU A 16 40.59 -40.81 -13.59
N SER A 17 40.31 -40.70 -12.30
CA SER A 17 38.95 -40.46 -11.78
C SER A 17 38.45 -39.04 -12.09
N GLY A 18 39.33 -38.04 -12.02
CA GLY A 18 39.02 -36.68 -12.46
C GLY A 18 38.86 -36.59 -13.99
N PHE A 19 39.69 -37.29 -14.75
CA PHE A 19 39.57 -37.38 -16.20
C PHE A 19 38.32 -38.17 -16.61
N PHE A 20 37.95 -39.23 -15.90
CA PHE A 20 36.73 -40.00 -16.15
C PHE A 20 35.49 -39.20 -15.77
N TYR A 21 35.52 -38.38 -14.70
CA TYR A 21 34.41 -37.49 -14.35
C TYR A 21 34.24 -36.37 -15.40
N LEU A 22 35.33 -35.70 -15.78
CA LEU A 22 35.31 -34.69 -16.84
C LEU A 22 34.95 -35.28 -18.21
N PHE A 23 35.42 -36.48 -18.53
CA PHE A 23 35.09 -37.20 -19.76
C PHE A 23 33.64 -37.73 -19.72
N TRP A 24 33.13 -38.14 -18.57
CA TRP A 24 31.74 -38.59 -18.41
C TRP A 24 30.75 -37.42 -18.51
N ASP A 25 31.04 -36.28 -17.89
CA ASP A 25 30.24 -35.05 -18.09
C ASP A 25 30.31 -34.56 -19.54
N PHE A 26 31.51 -34.52 -20.12
CA PHE A 26 31.70 -34.14 -21.53
C PHE A 26 31.01 -35.11 -22.51
N TRP A 27 31.02 -36.42 -22.24
CA TRP A 27 30.37 -37.44 -23.08
C TRP A 27 28.85 -37.47 -22.88
N LYS A 28 28.36 -37.15 -21.68
CA LYS A 28 26.92 -37.04 -21.38
C LYS A 28 26.29 -35.80 -22.01
N ASP A 29 27.00 -34.68 -22.05
CA ASP A 29 26.55 -33.48 -22.78
C ASP A 29 26.55 -33.69 -24.31
N ASN A 30 27.48 -34.48 -24.85
CA ASN A 30 27.55 -34.81 -26.28
C ASN A 30 26.54 -35.87 -26.76
N THR A 31 25.74 -36.47 -25.86
CA THR A 31 24.76 -37.53 -26.19
C THR A 31 23.31 -37.14 -25.92
N GLN A 32 23.04 -35.94 -25.39
CA GLN A 32 21.68 -35.43 -25.25
C GLN A 32 21.10 -35.00 -26.61
N SER A 33 19.83 -35.34 -26.85
CA SER A 33 19.11 -34.80 -27.99
C SER A 33 18.95 -33.29 -27.84
N ASP A 34 18.80 -32.58 -28.96
CA ASP A 34 18.51 -31.14 -28.97
C ASP A 34 17.28 -30.80 -28.11
N GLY A 35 16.29 -31.69 -28.08
CA GLY A 35 15.11 -31.56 -27.21
C GLY A 35 15.46 -31.56 -25.72
N GLU A 36 16.32 -32.46 -25.24
CA GLU A 36 16.73 -32.52 -23.83
C GLU A 36 17.61 -31.33 -23.43
N ARG A 37 18.50 -30.88 -24.32
CA ARG A 37 19.29 -29.67 -24.11
C ARG A 37 18.40 -28.43 -24.02
N ALA A 38 17.42 -28.30 -24.93
CA ALA A 38 16.46 -27.21 -24.91
C ALA A 38 15.58 -27.23 -23.64
N LYS A 39 15.13 -28.42 -23.18
CA LYS A 39 14.42 -28.56 -21.90
C LYS A 39 15.30 -28.10 -20.73
N THR A 40 16.57 -28.47 -20.72
CA THR A 40 17.52 -28.07 -19.68
C THR A 40 17.71 -26.55 -19.66
N ALA A 41 17.95 -25.95 -20.82
CA ALA A 41 18.07 -24.50 -20.97
C ALA A 41 16.81 -23.75 -20.52
N PHE A 42 15.62 -24.21 -20.95
CA PHE A 42 14.36 -23.58 -20.58
C PHE A 42 14.05 -23.73 -19.09
N THR A 43 14.30 -24.91 -18.50
CA THR A 43 14.12 -25.14 -17.05
C THR A 43 15.02 -24.22 -16.23
N ALA A 44 16.27 -24.03 -16.66
CA ALA A 44 17.18 -23.09 -16.00
C ALA A 44 16.67 -21.65 -16.11
N TYR A 45 16.13 -21.26 -17.27
CA TYR A 45 15.53 -19.93 -17.48
C TYR A 45 14.31 -19.69 -16.59
N THR A 46 13.36 -20.63 -16.55
CA THR A 46 12.14 -20.49 -15.74
C THR A 46 12.44 -20.50 -14.24
N THR A 47 13.45 -21.25 -13.81
CA THR A 47 13.95 -21.21 -12.41
C THR A 47 14.44 -19.81 -12.05
N LYS A 48 15.34 -19.24 -12.87
CA LYS A 48 15.84 -17.86 -12.66
C LYS A 48 14.71 -16.83 -12.72
N TRP A 49 13.70 -17.07 -13.54
CA TRP A 49 12.54 -16.20 -13.64
C TRP A 49 11.67 -16.21 -12.38
N GLY A 50 11.36 -17.38 -11.84
CA GLY A 50 10.67 -17.49 -10.54
C GLY A 50 11.47 -16.86 -9.40
N GLU A 51 12.79 -17.01 -9.42
CA GLU A 51 13.72 -16.38 -8.47
C GLU A 51 13.97 -14.88 -8.73
N GLN A 52 13.35 -14.30 -9.77
CA GLN A 52 13.49 -12.90 -10.17
C GLN A 52 14.95 -12.47 -10.49
N LYS A 53 15.79 -13.41 -10.92
CA LYS A 53 17.17 -13.18 -11.38
C LYS A 53 17.19 -12.68 -12.82
N PHE A 54 16.57 -11.52 -13.08
CA PHE A 54 16.38 -10.98 -14.43
C PHE A 54 17.69 -10.72 -15.18
N SER A 55 18.76 -10.34 -14.47
CA SER A 55 20.09 -10.20 -15.06
C SER A 55 20.60 -11.53 -15.62
N ASP A 56 20.39 -12.64 -14.91
CA ASP A 56 20.87 -13.97 -15.30
C ASP A 56 19.98 -14.62 -16.37
N MET A 57 18.71 -14.21 -16.43
CA MET A 57 17.80 -14.54 -17.54
C MET A 57 18.27 -13.90 -18.84
N TYR A 58 18.73 -12.64 -18.78
CA TYR A 58 19.19 -11.91 -19.96
C TYR A 58 20.36 -12.63 -20.67
N GLU A 59 21.26 -13.24 -19.90
CA GLU A 59 22.39 -13.99 -20.47
C GLU A 59 21.95 -15.18 -21.33
N GLN A 60 20.78 -15.76 -21.05
CA GLN A 60 20.20 -16.89 -21.78
C GLN A 60 19.33 -16.48 -22.98
N LEU A 61 19.26 -15.19 -23.31
CA LEU A 61 18.50 -14.71 -24.46
C LEU A 61 19.28 -14.90 -25.77
N SER A 62 18.53 -15.06 -26.86
CA SER A 62 19.10 -15.14 -28.20
C SER A 62 19.80 -13.85 -28.62
N LEU A 63 20.76 -13.93 -29.54
CA LEU A 63 21.44 -12.78 -30.12
C LEU A 63 20.47 -11.84 -30.82
N HIS A 64 19.38 -12.37 -31.40
CA HIS A 64 18.32 -11.55 -31.96
C HIS A 64 17.66 -10.68 -30.88
N THR A 65 17.23 -11.28 -29.77
CA THR A 65 16.62 -10.54 -28.67
C THR A 65 17.59 -9.54 -28.04
N LYS A 66 18.87 -9.92 -27.84
CA LYS A 66 19.90 -9.00 -27.30
C LYS A 66 20.16 -7.78 -28.19
N LYS A 67 19.75 -7.80 -29.46
CA LYS A 67 19.78 -6.63 -30.36
C LYS A 67 18.55 -5.74 -30.23
N THR A 68 17.42 -6.28 -29.79
CA THR A 68 16.15 -5.53 -29.70
C THR A 68 15.94 -4.88 -28.34
N ILE A 69 16.50 -5.44 -27.27
CA ILE A 69 16.39 -4.91 -25.91
C ILE A 69 17.73 -5.01 -25.19
N SER A 70 18.14 -3.94 -24.49
CA SER A 70 19.37 -3.97 -23.69
C SER A 70 19.16 -4.72 -22.37
N LYS A 71 20.25 -5.10 -21.71
CA LYS A 71 20.19 -5.76 -20.40
C LYS A 71 19.52 -4.88 -19.35
N GLU A 72 19.87 -3.60 -19.32
CA GLU A 72 19.33 -2.63 -18.38
C GLU A 72 17.83 -2.43 -18.59
N GLU A 73 17.40 -2.34 -19.85
CA GLU A 73 15.99 -2.19 -20.19
C GLU A 73 15.19 -3.45 -19.84
N PHE A 74 15.70 -4.64 -20.18
CA PHE A 74 15.09 -5.92 -19.84
C PHE A 74 14.87 -6.06 -18.32
N VAL A 75 15.93 -5.83 -17.54
CA VAL A 75 15.87 -5.93 -16.07
C VAL A 75 14.90 -4.90 -15.50
N SER A 76 15.02 -3.64 -15.92
CA SER A 76 14.15 -2.56 -15.45
C SER A 76 12.70 -2.81 -15.82
N ARG A 77 12.42 -3.37 -16.99
CA ARG A 77 11.06 -3.69 -17.45
C ARG A 77 10.38 -4.68 -16.52
N TYR A 78 11.05 -5.79 -16.19
CA TYR A 78 10.51 -6.76 -15.23
C TYR A 78 10.35 -6.15 -13.84
N GLN A 79 11.37 -5.48 -13.31
CA GLN A 79 11.32 -4.87 -11.96
C GLN A 79 10.19 -3.84 -11.83
N ASN A 80 10.02 -2.97 -12.83
CA ASN A 80 8.99 -1.94 -12.82
C ASN A 80 7.58 -2.53 -12.94
N ILE A 81 7.39 -3.53 -13.80
CA ILE A 81 6.07 -4.15 -13.99
C ILE A 81 5.71 -4.99 -12.75
N TYR A 82 6.61 -5.87 -12.30
CA TYR A 82 6.37 -6.74 -11.15
C TYR A 82 6.26 -5.94 -9.85
N GLY A 83 7.11 -4.92 -9.67
CA GLY A 83 6.98 -3.98 -8.55
C GLY A 83 5.66 -3.20 -8.58
N GLY A 84 5.25 -2.73 -9.76
CA GLY A 84 4.01 -1.96 -9.94
C GLY A 84 2.73 -2.74 -9.64
N ILE A 85 2.72 -4.06 -9.91
CA ILE A 85 1.60 -4.95 -9.56
C ILE A 85 1.78 -5.64 -8.19
N GLU A 86 2.85 -5.28 -7.45
CA GLU A 86 3.24 -5.91 -6.18
C GLU A 86 3.31 -7.44 -6.30
N ALA A 87 3.91 -7.95 -7.38
CA ALA A 87 3.99 -9.38 -7.68
C ALA A 87 4.75 -10.14 -6.59
N LYS A 88 4.15 -11.22 -6.08
CA LYS A 88 4.74 -12.13 -5.08
C LYS A 88 4.51 -13.59 -5.50
N ALA A 89 5.25 -14.51 -4.86
CA ALA A 89 5.11 -15.95 -5.08
C ALA A 89 5.10 -16.33 -6.57
N ILE A 90 6.04 -15.76 -7.33
CA ILE A 90 6.11 -15.95 -8.78
C ILE A 90 6.65 -17.36 -9.05
N ALA A 91 5.84 -18.19 -9.71
CA ALA A 91 6.24 -19.51 -10.16
C ALA A 91 6.04 -19.61 -11.67
N VAL A 92 7.04 -20.17 -12.35
CA VAL A 92 7.03 -20.41 -13.78
C VAL A 92 7.32 -21.89 -14.00
N GLU A 93 6.29 -22.63 -14.41
CA GLU A 93 6.32 -24.08 -14.53
C GLU A 93 6.29 -24.45 -16.02
N PRO A 94 7.42 -24.94 -16.58
CA PRO A 94 7.42 -25.54 -17.91
C PRO A 94 6.41 -26.70 -18.00
N MET A 95 5.67 -26.76 -19.10
CA MET A 95 4.75 -27.85 -19.39
C MET A 95 5.35 -28.72 -20.51
N TYR A 96 6.10 -29.75 -20.10
CA TYR A 96 6.70 -30.70 -21.03
C TYR A 96 5.72 -31.81 -21.38
N ASN A 97 5.31 -31.89 -22.65
CA ASN A 97 4.45 -32.95 -23.16
C ASN A 97 5.26 -33.82 -24.14
N GLY A 98 5.59 -35.05 -23.74
CA GLY A 98 6.24 -36.04 -24.59
C GLY A 98 7.64 -35.65 -25.08
N ASP A 99 8.04 -36.25 -26.19
CA ASP A 99 9.32 -35.98 -26.86
C ASP A 99 9.29 -34.61 -27.55
N VAL A 100 10.36 -33.84 -27.35
CA VAL A 100 10.47 -32.49 -27.90
C VAL A 100 11.08 -32.58 -29.29
N MET A 101 10.25 -32.27 -30.27
CA MET A 101 10.64 -32.31 -31.67
C MET A 101 11.11 -30.94 -32.13
N LEU A 102 12.21 -30.93 -32.89
CA LEU A 102 12.68 -29.76 -33.60
C LEU A 102 11.65 -29.37 -34.68
N GLY A 103 11.23 -28.12 -34.69
CA GLY A 103 10.35 -27.59 -35.74
C GLY A 103 11.04 -27.57 -37.10
N GLU A 104 10.26 -27.51 -38.18
CA GLU A 104 10.78 -27.36 -39.56
C GLU A 104 11.61 -26.07 -39.74
N ASP A 105 11.39 -25.08 -38.88
CA ASP A 105 12.11 -23.80 -38.79
C ASP A 105 13.39 -23.86 -37.94
N GLY A 106 13.74 -25.04 -37.43
CA GLY A 106 14.89 -25.23 -36.53
C GLY A 106 14.66 -24.69 -35.11
N GLN A 107 13.41 -24.37 -34.74
CA GLN A 107 13.06 -23.82 -33.44
C GLN A 107 12.40 -24.87 -32.55
N ILE A 108 12.50 -24.68 -31.24
CA ILE A 108 11.78 -25.49 -30.25
C ILE A 108 10.82 -24.59 -29.50
N ASN A 109 9.58 -25.04 -29.36
CA ASN A 109 8.54 -24.29 -28.65
C ASN A 109 8.11 -25.04 -27.39
N PHE A 110 8.23 -24.37 -26.25
CA PHE A 110 7.70 -24.85 -24.97
C PHE A 110 6.48 -24.06 -24.56
N HIS A 111 5.56 -24.72 -23.86
CA HIS A 111 4.54 -24.03 -23.10
C HIS A 111 4.95 -23.97 -21.64
N TYR A 112 4.48 -22.95 -20.93
CA TYR A 112 4.66 -22.84 -19.50
C TYR A 112 3.39 -22.28 -18.87
N ARG A 113 3.20 -22.58 -17.58
CA ARG A 113 2.24 -21.90 -16.73
C ARG A 113 2.99 -20.92 -15.84
N LEU A 114 2.51 -19.68 -15.79
CA LEU A 114 2.97 -18.70 -14.82
C LEU A 114 1.86 -18.46 -13.80
N THR A 115 2.24 -18.41 -12.52
CA THR A 115 1.36 -17.99 -11.42
C THR A 115 2.07 -16.93 -10.58
N MET A 116 1.32 -15.95 -10.10
CA MET A 116 1.81 -14.95 -9.15
C MET A 116 0.66 -14.41 -8.30
N GLU A 117 0.95 -13.98 -7.09
CA GLU A 117 0.08 -13.10 -6.31
C GLU A 117 0.29 -11.65 -6.74
N THR A 118 -0.75 -10.82 -6.67
CA THR A 118 -0.68 -9.36 -6.92
C THR A 118 -1.40 -8.57 -5.85
N PHE A 119 -1.32 -7.23 -5.91
CA PHE A 119 -2.06 -6.35 -4.98
C PHE A 119 -3.60 -6.48 -5.06
N ILE A 120 -4.14 -7.11 -6.11
CA ILE A 120 -5.59 -7.35 -6.28
C ILE A 120 -5.94 -8.83 -6.13
N GLU A 121 -5.39 -9.71 -6.95
CA GLU A 121 -5.72 -11.14 -6.94
C GLU A 121 -4.59 -11.96 -7.57
N PRO A 122 -4.51 -13.27 -7.27
CA PRO A 122 -3.59 -14.14 -7.98
C PRO A 122 -3.89 -14.17 -9.48
N ILE A 123 -2.83 -14.06 -10.29
CA ILE A 123 -2.90 -14.18 -11.74
C ILE A 123 -2.31 -15.53 -12.12
N SER A 124 -2.96 -16.22 -13.05
CA SER A 124 -2.40 -17.38 -13.73
C SER A 124 -2.65 -17.30 -15.22
N PHE A 125 -1.61 -17.58 -16.01
CA PHE A 125 -1.74 -17.70 -17.46
C PHE A 125 -0.79 -18.76 -18.00
N THR A 126 -1.06 -19.19 -19.24
CA THR A 126 -0.12 -20.02 -20.00
C THR A 126 0.55 -19.17 -21.07
N GLY A 127 1.83 -19.43 -21.30
CA GLY A 127 2.61 -18.76 -22.34
C GLY A 127 3.31 -19.78 -23.22
N LYS A 128 3.83 -19.28 -24.34
CA LYS A 128 4.63 -20.02 -25.29
C LYS A 128 6.02 -19.39 -25.35
N ALA A 129 7.05 -20.20 -25.09
CA ALA A 129 8.45 -19.81 -25.21
C ALA A 129 9.04 -20.46 -26.46
N THR A 130 9.74 -19.66 -27.25
CA THR A 130 10.45 -20.11 -28.45
C THR A 130 11.94 -20.11 -28.16
N LEU A 131 12.62 -21.20 -28.50
CA LEU A 131 14.06 -21.35 -28.35
C LEU A 131 14.70 -21.53 -29.73
N VAL A 132 15.90 -20.96 -29.88
CA VAL A 132 16.73 -21.05 -31.07
C VAL A 132 18.09 -21.60 -30.70
N LYS A 133 18.65 -22.46 -31.55
CA LYS A 133 20.01 -22.98 -31.40
C LYS A 133 20.99 -22.04 -32.09
N GLU A 134 21.99 -21.58 -31.36
CA GLU A 134 23.03 -20.69 -31.89
C GLU A 134 24.30 -20.77 -31.05
N THR A 135 25.40 -20.21 -31.57
CA THR A 135 26.69 -20.14 -30.87
C THR A 135 26.89 -18.75 -30.26
N GLN A 136 27.07 -18.68 -28.94
CA GLN A 136 27.50 -17.47 -28.25
C GLN A 136 28.74 -17.78 -27.40
N ASN A 137 29.80 -16.96 -27.50
CA ASN A 137 31.05 -17.13 -26.74
C ASN A 137 31.64 -18.55 -26.84
N ASP A 138 31.73 -19.07 -28.07
CA ASP A 138 32.23 -20.42 -28.38
C ASP A 138 31.42 -21.60 -27.79
N LEU A 139 30.23 -21.33 -27.25
CA LEU A 139 29.27 -22.32 -26.78
C LEU A 139 28.05 -22.36 -27.71
N GLU A 140 27.87 -23.47 -28.43
CA GLU A 140 26.62 -23.74 -29.16
C GLU A 140 25.58 -24.30 -28.18
N ASP A 141 24.49 -23.57 -27.97
CA ASP A 141 23.42 -23.99 -27.07
C ASP A 141 22.04 -23.42 -27.48
N TRP A 142 21.01 -23.75 -26.70
CA TRP A 142 19.65 -23.28 -26.90
C TRP A 142 19.37 -22.00 -26.11
N TYR A 143 18.99 -20.94 -26.83
CA TYR A 143 18.74 -19.62 -26.27
C TYR A 143 17.28 -19.18 -26.45
N ILE A 144 16.79 -18.39 -25.49
CA ILE A 144 15.40 -17.94 -25.45
C ILE A 144 15.18 -16.79 -26.44
N HIS A 145 14.25 -16.97 -27.35
CA HIS A 145 13.72 -15.90 -28.20
C HIS A 145 12.63 -15.15 -27.43
N TRP A 146 13.04 -14.25 -26.54
CA TRP A 146 12.12 -13.51 -25.68
C TRP A 146 11.43 -12.37 -26.42
N ASN A 147 10.19 -12.14 -26.06
CA ASN A 147 9.40 -10.97 -26.44
C ASN A 147 8.46 -10.58 -25.26
N PRO A 148 7.77 -9.43 -25.31
CA PRO A 148 6.92 -8.96 -24.21
C PRO A 148 5.81 -9.91 -23.78
N SER A 149 5.36 -10.84 -24.64
CA SER A 149 4.33 -11.84 -24.29
C SER A 149 4.76 -12.77 -23.15
N PHE A 150 6.06 -12.82 -22.84
CA PHE A 150 6.55 -13.54 -21.67
C PHE A 150 6.03 -12.92 -20.37
N ILE A 151 5.88 -11.59 -20.32
CA ILE A 151 5.39 -10.88 -19.11
C ILE A 151 3.88 -11.09 -18.94
N PHE A 152 3.11 -10.79 -19.99
CA PHE A 152 1.70 -11.15 -20.10
C PHE A 152 1.38 -11.49 -21.56
N PRO A 153 0.58 -12.55 -21.85
CA PRO A 153 0.42 -13.09 -23.21
C PRO A 153 0.00 -12.08 -24.28
N GLU A 154 -0.80 -11.08 -23.93
CA GLU A 154 -1.31 -10.07 -24.85
C GLU A 154 -0.36 -8.89 -25.11
N MET A 155 0.78 -8.84 -24.42
CA MET A 155 1.74 -7.76 -24.59
C MET A 155 2.50 -7.86 -25.91
N LYS A 156 2.71 -6.70 -26.52
CA LYS A 156 3.54 -6.47 -27.70
C LYS A 156 4.66 -5.48 -27.38
N GLU A 157 5.55 -5.28 -28.34
CA GLU A 157 6.59 -4.25 -28.26
C GLU A 157 6.00 -2.87 -27.99
N GLY A 158 6.64 -2.13 -27.09
CA GLY A 158 6.20 -0.80 -26.66
C GLY A 158 5.02 -0.75 -25.67
N ASP A 159 4.26 -1.85 -25.49
CA ASP A 159 3.15 -1.89 -24.54
C ASP A 159 3.64 -1.63 -23.11
N LYS A 160 2.75 -1.07 -22.29
CA LYS A 160 2.99 -0.77 -20.87
C LYS A 160 1.97 -1.50 -20.00
N VAL A 161 2.32 -1.75 -18.75
CA VAL A 161 1.39 -2.24 -17.73
C VAL A 161 1.04 -1.08 -16.80
N ARG A 162 -0.25 -0.93 -16.50
CA ARG A 162 -0.78 0.06 -15.57
C ARG A 162 -1.51 -0.66 -14.44
N ALA A 163 -1.05 -0.42 -13.22
CA ALA A 163 -1.66 -0.91 -11.99
C ALA A 163 -2.35 0.26 -11.29
N ASN A 164 -3.68 0.23 -11.27
CA ASN A 164 -4.49 1.29 -10.68
C ASN A 164 -5.20 0.74 -9.44
N THR A 165 -4.95 1.33 -8.28
CA THR A 165 -5.72 1.03 -7.07
C THR A 165 -7.01 1.85 -7.04
N VAL A 166 -8.13 1.20 -6.76
CA VAL A 166 -9.42 1.86 -6.55
C VAL A 166 -9.70 1.87 -5.06
N HIS A 167 -9.61 3.04 -4.42
CA HIS A 167 -9.85 3.16 -2.99
C HIS A 167 -11.35 3.10 -2.67
N PRO A 168 -11.74 2.38 -1.60
CA PRO A 168 -13.12 2.36 -1.14
C PRO A 168 -13.47 3.69 -0.49
N ARG A 169 -14.77 4.01 -0.44
CA ARG A 169 -15.29 5.08 0.41
C ARG A 169 -15.48 4.51 1.81
N ARG A 170 -15.07 5.27 2.82
CA ARG A 170 -15.27 4.88 4.21
C ARG A 170 -16.75 5.02 4.59
N GLY A 171 -17.29 4.05 5.32
CA GLY A 171 -18.69 4.09 5.79
C GLY A 171 -18.98 5.34 6.62
N GLU A 172 -20.16 5.92 6.45
CA GLU A 172 -20.60 7.04 7.28
C GLU A 172 -21.03 6.56 8.66
N ILE A 173 -20.85 7.41 9.67
CA ILE A 173 -21.44 7.21 11.00
C ILE A 173 -22.58 8.21 11.12
N THR A 174 -23.79 7.75 11.40
CA THR A 174 -24.98 8.59 11.52
C THR A 174 -25.64 8.40 12.88
N ASP A 175 -26.33 9.44 13.33
CA ASP A 175 -27.18 9.40 14.51
C ASP A 175 -28.53 8.71 14.23
N ARG A 176 -29.40 8.62 15.24
CA ARG A 176 -30.71 7.95 15.13
C ARG A 176 -31.68 8.59 14.13
N ALA A 177 -31.47 9.86 13.81
CA ALA A 177 -32.27 10.63 12.84
C ALA A 177 -31.63 10.66 11.45
N GLY A 178 -30.49 9.96 11.25
CA GLY A 178 -29.74 9.95 10.00
C GLY A 178 -28.81 11.15 9.81
N ARG A 179 -28.61 12.00 10.83
CA ARG A 179 -27.67 13.13 10.75
C ARG A 179 -26.23 12.60 10.78
N PRO A 180 -25.33 13.10 9.93
CA PRO A 180 -23.96 12.62 9.86
C PRO A 180 -23.16 13.04 11.10
N LEU A 181 -22.54 12.06 11.76
CA LEU A 181 -21.57 12.24 12.83
C LEU A 181 -20.13 12.09 12.30
N ALA A 182 -19.94 11.26 11.28
CA ALA A 182 -18.71 11.16 10.50
C ALA A 182 -19.04 10.92 9.02
N THR A 183 -18.59 11.82 8.14
CA THR A 183 -18.86 11.83 6.70
C THR A 183 -17.60 12.29 5.94
N GLU A 184 -17.71 12.54 4.63
CA GLU A 184 -16.64 13.12 3.82
C GLU A 184 -16.94 14.58 3.47
N ARG A 185 -15.92 15.42 3.44
CA ARG A 185 -15.97 16.75 2.81
C ARG A 185 -14.81 16.94 1.86
N VAL A 186 -14.87 17.99 1.04
CA VAL A 186 -13.72 18.36 0.22
C VAL A 186 -12.70 19.14 1.06
N GLY A 187 -11.48 18.61 1.10
CA GLY A 187 -10.29 19.29 1.56
C GLY A 187 -9.38 19.67 0.39
N VAL A 188 -8.47 20.59 0.63
CA VAL A 188 -7.48 21.08 -0.32
C VAL A 188 -6.11 20.81 0.25
N ASP A 189 -5.37 19.90 -0.39
CA ASP A 189 -3.96 19.72 -0.11
C ASP A 189 -3.17 20.90 -0.67
N ILE A 190 -2.40 21.53 0.21
CA ILE A 190 -1.43 22.55 -0.14
C ILE A 190 -0.09 21.83 -0.27
N GLY A 191 0.51 21.90 -1.46
CA GLY A 191 1.81 21.29 -1.72
C GLY A 191 2.79 22.25 -2.37
N ILE A 192 4.07 22.00 -2.13
CA ILE A 192 5.17 22.73 -2.75
C ILE A 192 5.63 21.97 -4.00
N ASN A 193 5.78 22.69 -5.11
CA ASN A 193 6.60 22.23 -6.24
C ASN A 193 8.04 22.72 -6.00
N PRO A 194 9.03 21.83 -5.76
CA PRO A 194 10.39 22.23 -5.41
C PRO A 194 11.08 23.14 -6.44
N GLY A 195 10.84 22.90 -7.73
CA GLY A 195 11.42 23.68 -8.82
C GLY A 195 10.91 25.12 -8.80
N GLU A 196 9.59 25.29 -8.80
CA GLU A 196 8.93 26.61 -8.74
C GLU A 196 9.20 27.32 -7.40
N TRP A 197 9.19 26.58 -6.28
CA TRP A 197 9.43 27.13 -4.94
C TRP A 197 10.84 27.65 -4.75
N SER A 198 11.84 27.07 -5.41
CA SER A 198 13.20 27.60 -5.38
C SER A 198 13.26 29.04 -5.91
N GLN A 199 12.42 29.36 -6.89
CA GLN A 199 12.34 30.68 -7.55
C GLN A 199 11.36 31.64 -6.87
N ALA A 200 10.43 31.13 -6.06
CA ALA A 200 9.45 31.95 -5.35
C ALA A 200 10.11 32.99 -4.43
N SER A 201 9.50 34.18 -4.38
CA SER A 201 9.98 35.32 -3.59
C SER A 201 10.01 35.03 -2.10
N GLN A 202 10.97 35.65 -1.38
CA GLN A 202 11.08 35.50 0.07
C GLN A 202 9.81 35.97 0.79
N THR A 203 9.17 37.02 0.28
CA THR A 203 7.89 37.53 0.80
C THR A 203 6.76 36.51 0.65
N GLY A 204 6.65 35.85 -0.51
CA GLY A 204 5.66 34.79 -0.72
C GLY A 204 5.90 33.59 0.20
N LYS A 205 7.16 33.19 0.39
CA LYS A 205 7.53 32.11 1.33
C LYS A 205 7.16 32.44 2.78
N MET A 206 7.40 33.68 3.22
CA MET A 206 7.00 34.15 4.55
C MET A 206 5.47 34.21 4.72
N GLU A 207 4.74 34.59 3.67
CA GLU A 207 3.28 34.60 3.67
C GLU A 207 2.71 33.19 3.89
N VAL A 208 3.23 32.18 3.16
CA VAL A 208 2.84 30.78 3.35
C VAL A 208 3.14 30.29 4.76
N SER A 209 4.34 30.59 5.28
CA SER A 209 4.73 30.26 6.65
C SER A 209 3.74 30.82 7.67
N LYS A 210 3.34 32.09 7.51
CA LYS A 210 2.37 32.75 8.37
C LYS A 210 0.96 32.16 8.24
N LEU A 211 0.47 31.93 7.02
CA LEU A 211 -0.88 31.43 6.76
C LEU A 211 -1.09 30.00 7.27
N LEU A 212 -0.06 29.16 7.15
CA LEU A 212 -0.10 27.76 7.58
C LEU A 212 0.41 27.55 9.01
N GLN A 213 0.99 28.60 9.63
CA GLN A 213 1.65 28.52 10.94
C GLN A 213 2.75 27.45 10.98
N ILE A 214 3.48 27.29 9.87
CA ILE A 214 4.62 26.38 9.75
C ILE A 214 5.88 27.24 9.67
N PRO A 215 6.89 27.03 10.54
CA PRO A 215 8.15 27.75 10.44
C PRO A 215 8.76 27.64 9.05
N LEU A 216 9.32 28.75 8.54
CA LEU A 216 9.89 28.78 7.20
C LEU A 216 11.06 27.78 7.04
N ASP A 217 11.82 27.56 8.10
CA ASP A 217 12.92 26.59 8.13
C ASP A 217 12.41 25.16 7.99
N ASP A 218 11.25 24.84 8.56
CA ASP A 218 10.61 23.52 8.43
C ASP A 218 10.12 23.28 6.99
N LEU A 219 9.55 24.31 6.35
CA LEU A 219 9.15 24.25 4.94
C LEU A 219 10.38 24.01 4.05
N THR A 220 11.46 24.74 4.30
CA THR A 220 12.72 24.62 3.56
C THR A 220 13.33 23.24 3.75
N SER A 221 13.38 22.75 4.98
CA SER A 221 13.91 21.42 5.32
C SER A 221 13.09 20.30 4.68
N LYS A 222 11.76 20.40 4.66
CA LYS A 222 10.88 19.43 3.96
C LYS A 222 11.17 19.37 2.46
N VAL A 223 11.41 20.52 1.83
CA VAL A 223 11.76 20.58 0.41
C VAL A 223 13.14 19.98 0.16
N GLN A 224 14.14 20.30 0.97
CA GLN A 224 15.51 19.80 0.83
C GLN A 224 15.64 18.30 1.11
N ALA A 225 14.91 17.77 2.10
CA ALA A 225 14.91 16.35 2.45
C ALA A 225 14.28 15.47 1.36
N THR A 226 13.50 16.05 0.45
CA THR A 226 12.94 15.34 -0.69
C THR A 226 13.97 15.37 -1.84
N THR A 227 15.02 14.55 -1.72
CA THR A 227 16.22 14.49 -2.58
C THR A 227 15.96 14.17 -4.06
N SER A 228 14.73 13.84 -4.42
CA SER A 228 14.35 13.54 -5.80
C SER A 228 14.02 14.81 -6.57
N LYS A 229 14.87 15.19 -7.52
CA LYS A 229 14.62 16.25 -8.52
C LYS A 229 13.33 16.03 -9.36
N SER A 230 12.63 14.91 -9.20
CA SER A 230 11.38 14.60 -9.93
C SER A 230 10.10 14.71 -9.09
N ALA A 231 10.18 14.98 -7.77
CA ALA A 231 8.98 15.18 -6.96
C ALA A 231 8.26 16.47 -7.38
N LYS A 232 7.08 16.33 -8.01
CA LYS A 232 6.29 17.48 -8.51
C LYS A 232 5.35 18.09 -7.45
N PHE A 233 5.23 17.46 -6.29
CA PHE A 233 4.30 17.85 -5.23
C PHE A 233 4.74 17.32 -3.86
N ILE A 234 5.09 18.24 -2.94
CA ILE A 234 5.39 17.93 -1.53
C ILE A 234 4.27 18.51 -0.68
N ARG A 235 3.37 17.67 -0.16
CA ARG A 235 2.26 18.13 0.68
C ARG A 235 2.77 18.75 1.99
N ILE A 236 2.37 19.98 2.28
CA ILE A 236 2.74 20.70 3.50
C ILE A 236 1.57 20.87 4.48
N ALA A 237 0.34 20.97 3.98
CA ALA A 237 -0.87 21.09 4.79
C ALA A 237 -2.10 20.58 4.03
N THR A 238 -3.19 20.37 4.75
CA THR A 238 -4.53 20.12 4.18
C THR A 238 -5.51 21.07 4.86
N LEU A 239 -6.30 21.81 4.08
CA LEU A 239 -7.29 22.76 4.60
C LEU A 239 -8.70 22.43 4.11
N PRO A 240 -9.77 22.84 4.82
CA PRO A 240 -11.12 22.81 4.27
C PRO A 240 -11.23 23.65 2.99
N GLN A 241 -12.04 23.23 2.01
CA GLN A 241 -12.20 23.96 0.74
C GLN A 241 -12.69 25.41 0.90
N ASP A 242 -13.52 25.64 1.91
CA ASP A 242 -14.12 26.91 2.31
C ASP A 242 -13.22 27.76 3.22
N ASP A 243 -12.00 27.31 3.52
CA ASP A 243 -11.04 28.08 4.32
C ASP A 243 -10.62 29.36 3.57
N ALA A 244 -10.71 30.51 4.25
CA ALA A 244 -10.43 31.81 3.66
C ALA A 244 -8.99 31.95 3.14
N ARG A 245 -8.04 31.18 3.69
CA ARG A 245 -6.62 31.19 3.30
C ARG A 245 -6.38 30.62 1.91
N ILE A 246 -7.26 29.75 1.41
CA ILE A 246 -7.10 29.07 0.10
C ILE A 246 -6.86 30.09 -1.01
N LYS A 247 -7.66 31.16 -1.07
CA LYS A 247 -7.55 32.19 -2.12
C LYS A 247 -6.23 32.94 -2.11
N GLN A 248 -5.57 33.03 -0.96
CA GLN A 248 -4.25 33.67 -0.83
C GLN A 248 -3.15 32.69 -1.24
N LEU A 249 -3.24 31.45 -0.76
CA LEU A 249 -2.29 30.38 -1.08
C LEU A 249 -2.29 30.01 -2.58
N GLU A 250 -3.44 30.05 -3.26
CA GLU A 250 -3.53 29.81 -4.72
C GLU A 250 -2.72 30.83 -5.54
N LYS A 251 -2.47 32.03 -5.00
CA LYS A 251 -1.71 33.09 -5.69
C LYS A 251 -0.21 33.00 -5.44
N THR A 252 0.23 32.17 -4.50
CA THR A 252 1.65 32.06 -4.17
C THR A 252 2.36 31.16 -5.19
N GLU A 253 3.40 31.71 -5.83
CA GLU A 253 4.25 30.95 -6.73
C GLU A 253 4.93 29.77 -6.01
N GLY A 254 5.02 28.64 -6.69
CA GLY A 254 5.59 27.41 -6.13
C GLY A 254 4.63 26.57 -5.30
N LEU A 255 3.41 27.04 -5.05
CA LEU A 255 2.35 26.21 -4.48
C LEU A 255 1.49 25.55 -5.56
N LYS A 256 1.10 24.31 -5.29
CA LYS A 256 0.09 23.55 -6.02
C LYS A 256 -1.00 23.13 -5.04
N LEU A 257 -2.25 23.31 -5.45
CA LEU A 257 -3.41 23.01 -4.62
C LEU A 257 -4.22 21.88 -5.26
N HIS A 258 -4.40 20.78 -4.54
CA HIS A 258 -5.14 19.62 -5.03
C HIS A 258 -6.36 19.36 -4.15
N LYS A 259 -7.54 19.33 -4.76
CA LYS A 259 -8.77 18.95 -4.06
C LYS A 259 -8.79 17.44 -3.83
N LYS A 260 -9.18 17.02 -2.62
CA LYS A 260 -9.42 15.63 -2.28
C LYS A 260 -10.58 15.51 -1.29
N LYS A 261 -11.11 14.30 -1.15
CA LYS A 261 -12.05 14.00 -0.08
C LYS A 261 -11.29 13.69 1.21
N VAL A 262 -11.77 14.22 2.32
CA VAL A 262 -11.24 13.98 3.66
C VAL A 262 -12.39 13.62 4.59
N ARG A 263 -12.07 12.84 5.63
CA ARG A 263 -13.04 12.55 6.69
C ARG A 263 -13.41 13.85 7.44
N TYR A 264 -14.67 13.99 7.80
CA TYR A 264 -15.22 15.19 8.44
C TYR A 264 -16.20 14.82 9.54
N TYR A 265 -16.11 15.55 10.64
CA TYR A 265 -16.91 15.38 11.84
C TYR A 265 -17.74 16.66 12.09
N PRO A 266 -19.02 16.68 11.65
CA PRO A 266 -19.85 17.90 11.68
C PRO A 266 -20.10 18.47 13.08
N TYR A 267 -20.16 17.59 14.09
CA TYR A 267 -20.41 17.96 15.48
C TYR A 267 -19.11 18.20 16.29
N GLN A 268 -17.95 18.20 15.62
CA GLN A 268 -16.66 18.59 16.20
C GLN A 268 -16.40 17.96 17.58
N ASP A 269 -16.13 18.80 18.56
CA ASP A 269 -15.76 18.47 19.93
C ASP A 269 -16.90 17.78 20.72
N ALA A 270 -18.16 18.12 20.45
CA ALA A 270 -19.32 17.52 21.10
C ALA A 270 -19.44 16.00 20.91
N THR A 271 -18.86 15.46 19.84
CA THR A 271 -18.90 14.02 19.51
C THR A 271 -17.52 13.36 19.44
N ALA A 272 -16.44 14.11 19.65
CA ALA A 272 -15.07 13.67 19.36
C ALA A 272 -14.67 12.36 20.07
N HIS A 273 -14.99 12.23 21.36
CA HIS A 273 -14.64 11.05 22.15
C HIS A 273 -15.47 9.82 21.78
N LEU A 274 -16.72 10.03 21.36
CA LEU A 274 -17.64 8.98 20.97
C LEU A 274 -17.28 8.47 19.58
N VAL A 275 -17.29 9.37 18.60
CA VAL A 275 -17.04 9.04 17.19
C VAL A 275 -15.56 8.71 16.97
N GLY A 276 -14.67 9.46 17.61
CA GLY A 276 -13.23 9.37 17.39
C GLY A 276 -12.80 10.11 16.13
N TYR A 277 -11.60 9.78 15.66
CA TYR A 277 -11.03 10.34 14.44
C TYR A 277 -10.23 9.29 13.66
N VAL A 278 -9.96 9.57 12.39
CA VAL A 278 -9.04 8.80 11.56
C VAL A 278 -7.68 9.48 11.45
N GLY A 279 -6.63 8.71 11.16
CA GLY A 279 -5.29 9.23 10.93
C GLY A 279 -4.42 8.24 10.14
N ALA A 280 -3.29 8.71 9.64
CA ALA A 280 -2.33 7.85 8.93
C ALA A 280 -1.87 6.69 9.83
N ILE A 281 -1.79 5.49 9.26
CA ILE A 281 -1.32 4.30 9.95
C ILE A 281 0.14 4.51 10.41
N SER A 282 0.45 4.19 11.67
CA SER A 282 1.82 4.20 12.17
C SER A 282 2.55 2.94 11.72
N GLN A 283 3.89 2.94 11.77
CA GLN A 283 4.66 1.73 11.46
C GLN A 283 4.24 0.55 12.35
N GLU A 284 4.04 0.79 13.64
CA GLU A 284 3.65 -0.25 14.60
C GLU A 284 2.26 -0.83 14.27
N GLU A 285 1.30 0.01 13.91
CA GLU A 285 -0.03 -0.44 13.51
C GLU A 285 0.00 -1.19 12.18
N TYR A 286 0.83 -0.74 11.23
CA TYR A 286 1.03 -1.41 9.95
C TYR A 286 1.59 -2.81 10.14
N GLU A 287 2.64 -2.99 10.96
CA GLU A 287 3.21 -4.33 11.20
C GLU A 287 2.18 -5.32 11.76
N LYS A 288 1.23 -4.84 12.59
CA LYS A 288 0.13 -5.66 13.14
C LYS A 288 -0.99 -5.95 12.15
N ARG A 289 -1.09 -5.18 11.06
CA ARG A 289 -2.24 -5.18 10.14
C ARG A 289 -1.87 -5.48 8.69
N LYS A 290 -0.59 -5.59 8.33
CA LYS A 290 -0.12 -5.81 6.96
C LYS A 290 -0.73 -7.07 6.33
N ASP A 291 -0.92 -8.12 7.12
CA ASP A 291 -1.52 -9.39 6.65
C ASP A 291 -3.03 -9.27 6.40
N GLN A 292 -3.66 -8.18 6.83
CA GLN A 292 -5.07 -7.83 6.56
C GLN A 292 -5.19 -6.89 5.33
N GLY A 293 -4.12 -6.74 4.55
CA GLY A 293 -4.09 -5.93 3.33
C GLY A 293 -4.03 -4.42 3.57
N TYR A 294 -3.55 -3.98 4.74
CA TYR A 294 -3.24 -2.56 4.96
C TYR A 294 -1.93 -2.17 4.28
N LYS A 295 -1.86 -0.92 3.82
CA LYS A 295 -0.65 -0.29 3.28
C LYS A 295 -0.15 0.80 4.23
N THR A 296 1.14 1.11 4.18
CA THR A 296 1.75 2.19 4.99
C THR A 296 1.18 3.59 4.69
N SER A 297 0.50 3.76 3.56
CA SER A 297 -0.18 4.98 3.17
C SER A 297 -1.65 5.04 3.61
N ASP A 298 -2.18 3.99 4.24
CA ASP A 298 -3.59 3.93 4.63
C ASP A 298 -3.92 4.87 5.79
N VAL A 299 -5.17 5.33 5.81
CA VAL A 299 -5.77 6.10 6.90
C VAL A 299 -6.76 5.21 7.64
N ILE A 300 -6.58 5.09 8.95
CA ILE A 300 -7.33 4.17 9.81
C ILE A 300 -8.00 4.90 10.96
N GLY A 301 -9.04 4.32 11.56
CA GLY A 301 -9.62 4.78 12.81
C GLY A 301 -8.63 4.71 13.97
N LYS A 302 -8.41 5.84 14.64
CA LYS A 302 -7.41 6.01 15.72
C LYS A 302 -8.02 6.02 17.11
N SER A 303 -9.29 6.38 17.22
CA SER A 303 -10.02 6.41 18.49
C SER A 303 -11.52 6.20 18.27
N GLY A 304 -12.27 6.05 19.37
CA GLY A 304 -13.72 5.99 19.36
C GLY A 304 -14.31 4.92 18.44
N LEU A 305 -15.51 5.18 17.93
CA LEU A 305 -16.20 4.29 17.00
C LEU A 305 -15.45 4.10 15.68
N GLU A 306 -14.69 5.10 15.21
CA GLU A 306 -13.83 4.97 14.04
C GLU A 306 -12.83 3.83 14.19
N GLN A 307 -12.20 3.69 15.36
CA GLN A 307 -11.26 2.61 15.66
C GLN A 307 -11.98 1.27 15.92
N ILE A 308 -13.05 1.29 16.73
CA ILE A 308 -13.78 0.09 17.13
C ILE A 308 -14.40 -0.61 15.90
N PHE A 309 -14.98 0.17 14.99
CA PHE A 309 -15.64 -0.32 13.78
C PHE A 309 -14.77 -0.17 12.52
N GLU A 310 -13.45 -0.09 12.68
CA GLU A 310 -12.49 0.12 11.58
C GLU A 310 -12.70 -0.86 10.42
N GLU A 311 -12.86 -2.16 10.70
CA GLU A 311 -13.05 -3.19 9.67
C GLU A 311 -14.37 -3.03 8.90
N GLN A 312 -15.44 -2.64 9.59
CA GLN A 312 -16.74 -2.37 8.97
C GLN A 312 -16.69 -1.09 8.12
N LEU A 313 -16.04 -0.04 8.64
CA LEU A 313 -16.04 1.29 8.05
C LEU A 313 -15.05 1.43 6.90
N ARG A 314 -13.90 0.76 6.89
CA ARG A 314 -12.86 0.99 5.88
C ARG A 314 -13.21 0.47 4.48
N GLY A 315 -13.98 -0.62 4.40
CA GLY A 315 -14.21 -1.34 3.14
C GLY A 315 -12.96 -2.07 2.64
N SER A 316 -12.91 -2.43 1.36
CA SER A 316 -11.73 -3.07 0.77
C SER A 316 -11.35 -2.44 -0.56
N ALA A 317 -10.04 -2.22 -0.76
CA ALA A 317 -9.51 -1.66 -1.99
C ALA A 317 -9.69 -2.62 -3.16
N GLY A 318 -10.15 -2.05 -4.26
CA GLY A 318 -10.15 -2.69 -5.56
C GLY A 318 -8.91 -2.30 -6.35
N GLY A 319 -8.87 -2.72 -7.59
CA GLY A 319 -7.87 -2.27 -8.53
C GLY A 319 -8.00 -2.95 -9.88
N ARG A 320 -7.21 -2.45 -10.83
CA ARG A 320 -7.13 -2.95 -12.20
C ARG A 320 -5.66 -3.06 -12.60
N ILE A 321 -5.31 -4.17 -13.21
CA ILE A 321 -4.05 -4.34 -13.93
C ILE A 321 -4.42 -4.39 -15.41
N VAL A 322 -3.95 -3.40 -16.18
CA VAL A 322 -4.27 -3.28 -17.61
C VAL A 322 -3.01 -3.14 -18.44
N ILE A 323 -3.05 -3.69 -19.65
CA ILE A 323 -2.05 -3.48 -20.71
C ILE A 323 -2.52 -2.30 -21.54
N THR A 324 -1.63 -1.32 -21.76
CA THR A 324 -1.87 -0.18 -22.63
C THR A 324 -0.88 -0.16 -23.78
N ASP A 325 -1.28 0.43 -24.90
CA ASP A 325 -0.34 0.77 -25.99
C ASP A 325 0.65 1.88 -25.55
N PRO A 326 1.66 2.22 -26.38
CA PRO A 326 2.59 3.31 -26.10
C PRO A 326 1.92 4.67 -25.85
N GLU A 327 0.80 4.93 -26.55
CA GLU A 327 -0.03 6.13 -26.48
C GLU A 327 -0.87 6.23 -25.19
N GLY A 328 -1.06 5.11 -24.49
CA GLY A 328 -1.80 5.02 -23.23
C GLY A 328 -3.24 4.52 -23.37
N THR A 329 -3.67 4.11 -24.56
CA THR A 329 -4.98 3.48 -24.79
C THR A 329 -5.00 2.10 -24.14
N GLU A 330 -6.06 1.80 -23.40
CA GLU A 330 -6.25 0.48 -22.79
C GLU A 330 -6.50 -0.58 -23.88
N LYS A 331 -5.67 -1.63 -23.91
CA LYS A 331 -5.82 -2.76 -24.84
C LYS A 331 -6.52 -3.95 -24.19
N LYS A 332 -6.16 -4.25 -22.95
CA LYS A 332 -6.62 -5.46 -22.25
C LYS A 332 -6.57 -5.27 -20.74
N THR A 333 -7.62 -5.68 -20.05
CA THR A 333 -7.60 -5.90 -18.60
C THR A 333 -7.04 -7.28 -18.31
N VAL A 334 -5.96 -7.35 -17.53
CA VAL A 334 -5.31 -8.59 -17.08
C VAL A 334 -6.03 -9.13 -15.84
N ALA A 335 -6.31 -8.26 -14.88
CA ALA A 335 -7.02 -8.59 -13.64
C ALA A 335 -7.76 -7.36 -13.12
N GLU A 336 -8.93 -7.56 -12.52
CA GLU A 336 -9.76 -6.49 -11.98
C GLU A 336 -10.55 -6.96 -10.77
N ARG A 337 -10.47 -6.19 -9.68
CA ARG A 337 -11.29 -6.37 -8.49
C ARG A 337 -11.98 -5.06 -8.16
N PHE A 338 -13.31 -5.07 -8.10
CA PHE A 338 -14.06 -3.89 -7.67
C PHE A 338 -13.81 -3.56 -6.19
N ALA A 339 -13.67 -2.28 -5.88
CA ALA A 339 -13.57 -1.81 -4.50
C ALA A 339 -14.91 -2.02 -3.79
N LYS A 340 -14.86 -2.48 -2.55
CA LYS A 340 -16.05 -2.59 -1.70
C LYS A 340 -16.05 -1.44 -0.72
N HIS A 341 -17.04 -0.55 -0.82
CA HIS A 341 -17.17 0.54 0.14
C HIS A 341 -17.42 0.03 1.55
N GLY A 342 -17.01 0.83 2.54
CA GLY A 342 -17.32 0.57 3.93
C GLY A 342 -18.81 0.62 4.20
N LYS A 343 -19.26 -0.20 5.15
CA LYS A 343 -20.66 -0.23 5.55
C LYS A 343 -20.93 0.93 6.52
N PRO A 344 -22.02 1.68 6.34
CA PRO A 344 -22.38 2.74 7.28
C PRO A 344 -22.70 2.16 8.67
N LEU A 345 -22.60 3.00 9.69
CA LEU A 345 -22.90 2.69 11.08
C LEU A 345 -23.96 3.67 11.59
N ALA A 346 -25.17 3.18 11.86
CA ALA A 346 -26.23 3.96 12.47
C ALA A 346 -26.21 3.78 13.99
N LEU A 347 -26.24 4.89 14.72
CA LEU A 347 -26.23 4.91 16.18
C LEU A 347 -27.62 5.22 16.75
N THR A 348 -27.79 4.91 18.04
CA THR A 348 -28.96 5.32 18.84
C THR A 348 -28.86 6.76 19.36
N ILE A 349 -27.68 7.36 19.24
CA ILE A 349 -27.36 8.71 19.66
C ILE A 349 -28.25 9.72 18.95
N ASP A 350 -28.70 10.74 19.66
CA ASP A 350 -29.31 11.94 19.10
C ASP A 350 -28.28 13.07 19.13
N ALA A 351 -27.84 13.49 17.95
CA ALA A 351 -26.74 14.45 17.83
C ALA A 351 -27.08 15.84 18.42
N GLU A 352 -28.35 16.23 18.44
CA GLU A 352 -28.77 17.53 19.00
C GLU A 352 -28.87 17.47 20.53
N ILE A 353 -29.32 16.34 21.09
CA ILE A 353 -29.25 16.12 22.55
C ILE A 353 -27.79 16.10 23.00
N GLN A 354 -26.93 15.35 22.30
CA GLN A 354 -25.50 15.28 22.57
C GLN A 354 -24.85 16.68 22.56
N LYS A 355 -25.11 17.47 21.53
CA LYS A 355 -24.59 18.85 21.38
C LYS A 355 -25.10 19.76 22.49
N THR A 356 -26.40 19.71 22.81
CA THR A 356 -27.01 20.54 23.86
C THR A 356 -26.36 20.26 25.22
N ILE A 357 -26.26 18.98 25.60
CA ILE A 357 -25.62 18.59 26.86
C ILE A 357 -24.14 19.02 26.91
N TYR A 358 -23.41 18.87 25.80
CA TYR A 358 -22.01 19.32 25.72
C TYR A 358 -21.86 20.82 25.98
N GLN A 359 -22.71 21.65 25.38
CA GLN A 359 -22.69 23.09 25.57
C GLN A 359 -23.01 23.51 27.00
N GLU A 360 -23.94 22.81 27.67
CA GLU A 360 -24.32 23.08 29.06
C GLU A 360 -23.22 22.74 30.07
N LEU A 361 -22.27 21.86 29.71
CA LEU A 361 -21.10 21.57 30.57
C LEU A 361 -20.09 22.72 30.58
N LYS A 362 -20.20 23.74 29.71
CA LYS A 362 -19.41 24.99 29.75
C LYS A 362 -17.89 24.78 29.90
N ASN A 363 -17.33 23.75 29.26
CA ASN A 363 -15.93 23.35 29.35
C ASN A 363 -15.45 22.90 30.75
N GLU A 364 -16.38 22.61 31.66
CA GLU A 364 -16.06 22.00 32.94
C GLU A 364 -15.67 20.53 32.75
N ALA A 365 -14.75 20.05 33.57
CA ALA A 365 -14.28 18.67 33.49
C ALA A 365 -15.35 17.71 34.02
N GLY A 366 -15.95 16.92 33.13
CA GLY A 366 -17.05 16.04 33.49
C GLY A 366 -17.55 15.18 32.34
N THR A 367 -18.57 14.38 32.64
CA THR A 367 -19.27 13.57 31.65
C THR A 367 -20.76 13.56 31.97
N ALA A 368 -21.57 13.44 30.93
CA ALA A 368 -23.00 13.29 31.03
C ALA A 368 -23.47 12.19 30.07
N SER A 369 -24.53 11.50 30.44
CA SER A 369 -25.12 10.44 29.63
C SER A 369 -26.63 10.55 29.67
N ALA A 370 -27.27 10.31 28.52
CA ALA A 370 -28.73 10.23 28.41
C ALA A 370 -29.09 8.86 27.85
N ILE A 371 -30.06 8.20 28.47
CA ILE A 371 -30.53 6.87 28.09
C ILE A 371 -32.06 6.86 28.06
N SER A 372 -32.65 6.14 27.12
CA SER A 372 -34.07 5.77 27.15
C SER A 372 -34.27 4.62 28.15
N PRO A 373 -34.93 4.84 29.31
CA PRO A 373 -35.05 3.80 30.33
C PRO A 373 -35.90 2.60 29.87
N LYS A 374 -36.78 2.79 28.89
CA LYS A 374 -37.66 1.73 28.38
C LYS A 374 -36.97 0.80 27.39
N THR A 375 -36.00 1.30 26.63
CA THR A 375 -35.38 0.56 25.52
C THR A 375 -33.89 0.29 25.75
N GLY A 376 -33.25 0.98 26.69
CA GLY A 376 -31.81 0.95 26.87
C GLY A 376 -31.02 1.74 25.80
N GLU A 377 -31.70 2.38 24.85
CA GLU A 377 -31.05 3.19 23.82
C GLU A 377 -30.29 4.35 24.45
N ILE A 378 -29.00 4.45 24.14
CA ILE A 378 -28.15 5.56 24.55
C ILE A 378 -28.38 6.75 23.62
N LEU A 379 -28.86 7.86 24.16
CA LEU A 379 -29.20 9.08 23.42
C LEU A 379 -28.03 10.07 23.36
N ALA A 380 -27.18 10.09 24.37
CA ALA A 380 -25.98 10.93 24.39
C ALA A 380 -24.90 10.34 25.30
N LEU A 381 -23.65 10.46 24.88
CA LEU A 381 -22.44 10.15 25.66
C LEU A 381 -21.46 11.30 25.53
N VAL A 382 -21.50 12.21 26.50
CA VAL A 382 -20.81 13.50 26.43
C VAL A 382 -19.58 13.51 27.32
N ASN A 383 -18.50 14.08 26.80
CA ASN A 383 -17.24 14.28 27.51
C ASN A 383 -16.86 15.76 27.45
N SER A 384 -16.51 16.36 28.59
CA SER A 384 -16.04 17.75 28.65
C SER A 384 -14.81 17.88 29.56
N PRO A 385 -13.86 18.79 29.24
CA PRO A 385 -13.70 19.39 27.91
C PRO A 385 -13.33 18.33 26.86
N SER A 386 -13.42 18.70 25.59
CA SER A 386 -13.16 17.81 24.46
C SER A 386 -12.12 18.41 23.50
N PHE A 387 -11.96 17.82 22.30
CA PHE A 387 -11.00 18.25 21.27
C PHE A 387 -11.68 18.25 19.89
N ASP A 388 -11.18 19.03 18.93
CA ASP A 388 -11.69 18.96 17.55
C ASP A 388 -11.06 17.76 16.79
N PRO A 389 -11.84 16.73 16.43
CA PRO A 389 -11.32 15.57 15.70
C PRO A 389 -10.90 15.93 14.26
N ASN A 390 -11.39 17.03 13.68
CA ASN A 390 -11.01 17.45 12.33
C ASN A 390 -9.55 17.91 12.27
N ALA A 391 -9.01 18.46 13.35
CA ALA A 391 -7.60 18.84 13.44
C ALA A 391 -6.65 17.64 13.26
N PHE A 392 -7.07 16.45 13.72
CA PHE A 392 -6.29 15.22 13.53
C PHE A 392 -6.31 14.72 12.08
N VAL A 393 -7.41 14.95 11.35
CA VAL A 393 -7.54 14.55 9.93
C VAL A 393 -6.73 15.47 9.03
N LEU A 394 -6.80 16.77 9.28
CA LEU A 394 -6.13 17.80 8.48
C LEU A 394 -4.63 17.91 8.79
N GLY A 395 -4.23 17.49 9.98
CA GLY A 395 -2.89 17.64 10.52
C GLY A 395 -2.83 18.79 11.52
N MET A 396 -2.13 18.55 12.61
CA MET A 396 -2.00 19.47 13.74
C MET A 396 -0.57 19.97 13.83
N SER A 397 -0.39 21.26 14.12
CA SER A 397 0.91 21.84 14.40
C SER A 397 1.47 21.30 15.74
N ALA A 398 2.79 21.36 15.90
CA ALA A 398 3.43 20.97 17.16
C ALA A 398 2.92 21.81 18.35
N THR A 399 2.59 23.08 18.11
CA THR A 399 2.05 24.00 19.12
C THR A 399 0.65 23.59 19.56
N GLU A 400 -0.26 23.33 18.62
CA GLU A 400 -1.62 22.86 18.92
C GLU A 400 -1.59 21.53 19.67
N TRP A 401 -0.72 20.60 19.24
CA TRP A 401 -0.53 19.32 19.92
C TRP A 401 -0.06 19.50 21.36
N LYS A 402 0.94 20.36 21.59
CA LYS A 402 1.46 20.66 22.92
C LYS A 402 0.39 21.27 23.82
N GLN A 403 -0.34 22.27 23.32
CA GLN A 403 -1.43 22.92 24.06
C GLN A 403 -2.50 21.92 24.49
N MET A 404 -2.88 20.99 23.62
CA MET A 404 -3.88 19.97 23.93
C MET A 404 -3.38 18.92 24.93
N ASN A 405 -2.13 18.49 24.80
CA ASN A 405 -1.53 17.45 25.65
C ASN A 405 -1.17 17.96 27.06
N GLU A 406 -0.73 19.21 27.17
CA GLU A 406 -0.37 19.84 28.45
C GLU A 406 -1.56 20.50 29.16
N ASN A 407 -2.76 20.45 28.57
CA ASN A 407 -3.95 21.06 29.16
C ASN A 407 -4.31 20.36 30.50
N PRO A 408 -4.37 21.10 31.62
CA PRO A 408 -4.64 20.53 32.95
C PRO A 408 -6.03 19.91 33.08
N GLN A 409 -7.00 20.35 32.26
CA GLN A 409 -8.32 19.76 32.20
C GLN A 409 -8.37 18.47 31.37
N LYS A 410 -7.24 17.99 30.82
CA LYS A 410 -7.12 16.69 30.13
C LYS A 410 -8.24 16.47 29.08
N PRO A 411 -8.31 17.29 28.03
CA PRO A 411 -9.36 17.20 27.01
C PRO A 411 -9.32 15.90 26.20
N LEU A 412 -8.18 15.20 26.13
CA LEU A 412 -8.05 13.90 25.47
C LEU A 412 -8.56 12.72 26.33
N LEU A 413 -8.92 12.99 27.58
CA LEU A 413 -9.38 11.97 28.50
C LEU A 413 -10.81 11.57 28.19
N ASN A 414 -11.00 10.32 27.77
CA ASN A 414 -12.34 9.72 27.71
C ASN A 414 -12.83 9.43 29.15
N ARG A 415 -13.76 10.24 29.64
CA ARG A 415 -14.36 10.13 30.98
C ARG A 415 -15.54 9.18 31.00
N PHE A 416 -16.46 9.20 30.02
CA PHE A 416 -17.63 8.31 30.05
C PHE A 416 -17.26 6.81 30.02
N ALA A 417 -16.08 6.47 29.50
CA ALA A 417 -15.57 5.09 29.51
C ALA A 417 -14.85 4.69 30.82
N ARG A 418 -14.77 5.58 31.83
CA ARG A 418 -14.07 5.34 33.10
C ARG A 418 -15.03 5.14 34.25
N GLY A 419 -14.63 4.30 35.20
CA GLY A 419 -15.29 4.20 36.50
C GLY A 419 -14.97 5.39 37.39
N PHE A 420 -16.00 5.92 38.05
CA PHE A 420 -15.88 6.95 39.10
C PHE A 420 -16.66 6.51 40.35
N ALA A 421 -16.33 7.10 41.49
CA ALA A 421 -17.18 6.99 42.67
C ALA A 421 -18.56 7.60 42.35
N PRO A 422 -19.68 6.86 42.51
CA PRO A 422 -21.01 7.33 42.11
C PRO A 422 -21.53 8.48 43.00
N GLY A 423 -20.94 8.68 44.18
CA GLY A 423 -21.34 9.74 45.11
C GLY A 423 -22.82 9.64 45.49
N SER A 424 -23.50 10.78 45.57
CA SER A 424 -24.91 10.84 45.99
C SER A 424 -25.88 10.11 45.04
N THR A 425 -25.48 9.83 43.80
CA THR A 425 -26.34 9.09 42.84
C THR A 425 -26.51 7.62 43.22
N PHE A 426 -25.71 7.09 44.15
CA PHE A 426 -25.87 5.71 44.64
C PHE A 426 -26.93 5.57 45.76
N LYS A 427 -27.34 6.67 46.38
CA LYS A 427 -28.32 6.64 47.49
C LYS A 427 -29.63 5.93 47.12
N PRO A 428 -30.25 6.15 45.94
CA PRO A 428 -31.45 5.41 45.55
C PRO A 428 -31.23 3.90 45.45
N ILE A 429 -30.04 3.44 45.05
CA ILE A 429 -29.69 2.02 45.02
C ILE A 429 -29.62 1.46 46.44
N THR A 430 -28.93 2.14 47.35
CA THR A 430 -28.90 1.76 48.77
C THR A 430 -30.29 1.72 49.40
N ALA A 431 -31.15 2.70 49.08
CA ALA A 431 -32.53 2.74 49.55
C ALA A 431 -33.36 1.57 49.00
N ALA A 432 -33.22 1.25 47.71
CA ALA A 432 -33.90 0.11 47.09
C ALA A 432 -33.49 -1.21 47.75
N ILE A 433 -32.20 -1.40 48.01
CA ILE A 433 -31.69 -2.58 48.73
C ILE A 433 -32.30 -2.67 50.13
N GLY A 434 -32.34 -1.56 50.88
CA GLY A 434 -32.93 -1.53 52.23
C GLY A 434 -34.41 -1.89 52.23
N LEU A 435 -35.18 -1.34 51.28
CA LEU A 435 -36.60 -1.66 51.10
C LEU A 435 -36.82 -3.13 50.73
N GLU A 436 -35.97 -3.70 49.87
CA GLU A 436 -36.05 -5.10 49.44
C GLU A 436 -35.63 -6.07 50.57
N SER A 437 -34.63 -5.71 51.37
CA SER A 437 -34.17 -6.52 52.50
C SER A 437 -35.06 -6.39 53.76
N GLY A 438 -35.96 -5.42 53.81
CA GLY A 438 -36.83 -5.15 54.96
C GLY A 438 -36.10 -4.56 56.18
N ALA A 439 -35.03 -3.78 55.94
CA ALA A 439 -34.16 -3.19 56.97
C ALA A 439 -34.68 -1.87 57.55
#